data_AF-A0A371WXH4-F1
#
_entry.id   AF-A0A371WXH4-F1
#
_cell.length_a   1.000
_cell.length_b   1.000
_cell.length_c   1.000
_cell.angle_alpha   90.00
_cell.angle_beta   90.00
_cell.angle_gamma   90.00
#
_symmetry.space_group_name_H-M   'P 1'
#
loop_
_entity.id
_entity.type
_entity.pdbx_description
1 polymer ?
#
loop_
_entity_poly.entity_id
_entity_poly.type
_entity_poly.pdbx_seq_one_letter_code
_entity_poly.pdbx_strand_id
1 'polypeptide(L)'
;MSTKKTQFESMSLDELWALYEDICLVLSTRIKAERQELEKRLAVLGGGRIDISEPSDARAPESSKAKRKYPQVVPKYSNPQTSETWSGRGKVPRWMADAMKAGRNMEEFRIREAGPKSAKRS
;
A
#
# COMPACT_ATOMS: atom_id res chain seq x y z
N MET A 1 33.41 4.95 -23.02
CA MET A 1 32.63 5.76 -22.07
C MET A 1 33.43 6.96 -21.49
N SER A 2 34.58 7.35 -22.06
CA SER A 2 35.48 8.32 -21.40
C SER A 2 35.43 9.77 -21.91
N THR A 3 34.67 10.07 -22.97
CA THR A 3 34.71 11.40 -23.61
C THR A 3 34.06 12.51 -22.78
N LYS A 4 33.00 12.20 -22.01
CA LYS A 4 32.36 13.18 -21.13
C LYS A 4 33.21 13.49 -19.89
N LYS A 5 33.90 12.49 -19.34
CA LYS A 5 34.75 12.66 -18.15
C LYS A 5 35.91 13.62 -18.44
N THR A 6 36.59 13.45 -19.58
CA THR A 6 37.66 14.35 -20.01
C THR A 6 37.17 15.78 -20.28
N GLN A 7 35.90 15.96 -20.69
CA GLN A 7 35.32 17.30 -20.89
C GLN A 7 35.02 18.00 -19.56
N PHE A 8 34.56 17.26 -18.55
CA PHE A 8 34.33 17.83 -17.21
C PHE A 8 35.64 18.17 -16.50
N GLU A 9 36.71 17.40 -16.71
CA GLU A 9 38.04 17.70 -16.13
C GLU A 9 38.67 18.97 -16.72
N SER A 10 38.30 19.35 -17.96
CA SER A 10 38.76 20.59 -18.61
C SER A 10 37.85 21.81 -18.39
N MET A 11 36.65 21.63 -17.83
CA MET A 11 35.72 22.72 -17.56
C MET A 11 36.08 23.46 -16.28
N SER A 12 35.76 24.75 -16.23
CA SER A 12 35.91 25.54 -15.02
C SER A 12 34.90 25.11 -13.95
N LEU A 13 35.23 25.35 -12.66
CA LEU A 13 34.34 25.01 -11.54
C LEU A 13 32.93 25.62 -11.70
N ASP A 14 32.85 26.82 -12.26
CA ASP A 14 31.60 27.54 -12.52
C ASP A 14 30.74 26.83 -13.59
N GLU A 15 31.38 26.36 -14.67
CA GLU A 15 30.70 25.57 -15.72
C GLU A 15 30.24 24.20 -15.21
N LEU A 16 31.03 23.53 -14.36
CA LEU A 16 30.59 22.30 -13.69
C LEU A 16 29.37 22.55 -12.79
N TRP A 17 29.34 23.68 -12.10
CA TRP A 17 28.25 24.04 -11.20
C TRP A 17 26.97 24.38 -11.97
N ALA A 18 27.08 25.15 -13.05
CA ALA A 18 25.97 25.42 -13.97
C ALA A 18 25.38 24.12 -14.55
N LEU A 19 26.23 23.17 -14.93
CA LEU A 19 25.77 21.86 -15.41
C LEU A 19 25.05 21.05 -14.32
N TYR A 20 25.48 21.15 -13.06
CA TYR A 20 24.77 20.54 -11.94
C TYR A 20 23.38 21.15 -11.73
N GLU A 21 23.26 22.48 -11.80
CA GLU A 21 21.97 23.17 -11.70
C GLU A 21 21.03 22.77 -12.85
N ASP A 22 21.54 22.74 -14.08
CA ASP A 22 20.79 22.31 -15.26
C ASP A 22 20.31 20.86 -15.12
N ILE A 23 21.18 19.96 -14.65
CA ILE A 23 20.82 18.57 -14.37
C ILE A 23 19.74 18.49 -13.29
N CYS A 24 19.83 19.27 -12.22
CA CYS A 24 18.81 19.32 -11.17
C CYS A 24 17.45 19.79 -11.72
N LEU A 25 17.45 20.80 -12.58
CA LEU A 25 16.24 21.32 -13.22
C LEU A 25 15.63 20.28 -14.18
N VAL A 26 16.45 19.64 -15.02
CA VAL A 26 16.01 18.57 -15.93
C VAL A 26 15.50 17.34 -15.17
N LEU A 27 16.16 16.95 -14.08
CA LEU A 27 15.71 15.81 -13.26
C LEU A 27 14.38 16.13 -12.58
N SER A 28 14.24 17.31 -11.97
CA SER A 28 13.01 17.69 -11.28
C SER A 28 11.82 17.77 -12.24
N THR A 29 12.01 18.29 -13.45
CA THR A 29 10.98 18.36 -14.49
C THR A 29 10.60 16.97 -15.01
N ARG A 30 11.59 16.11 -15.28
CA ARG A 30 11.35 14.72 -15.71
C ARG A 30 10.64 13.89 -14.66
N ILE A 31 11.06 13.98 -13.39
CA ILE A 31 10.41 13.27 -12.27
C ILE A 31 8.95 13.70 -12.16
N LYS A 32 8.66 15.01 -12.25
CA LYS A 32 7.28 15.52 -12.21
C LYS A 32 6.45 14.99 -13.39
N ALA A 33 7.00 14.99 -14.59
CA ALA A 33 6.31 14.51 -15.79
C ALA A 33 6.02 13.00 -15.73
N GLU A 34 7.00 12.21 -15.30
CA GLU A 34 6.85 10.77 -15.15
C GLU A 34 5.84 10.42 -14.05
N ARG A 35 5.87 11.16 -12.93
CA ARG A 35 4.86 11.04 -11.87
C ARG A 35 3.45 11.32 -12.41
N GLN A 36 3.26 12.39 -13.18
CA GLN A 36 1.95 12.71 -13.77
C GLN A 36 1.46 11.63 -14.75
N GLU A 37 2.36 11.03 -15.53
CA GLU A 37 1.99 9.94 -16.43
C GLU A 37 1.58 8.69 -15.64
N LEU A 38 2.31 8.35 -14.58
CA LEU A 38 1.94 7.27 -13.66
C LEU A 38 0.61 7.57 -12.97
N GLU A 39 0.39 8.79 -12.51
CA GLU A 39 -0.89 9.26 -11.93
C GLU A 39 -2.04 9.13 -12.94
N LYS A 40 -1.86 9.48 -14.21
CA LYS A 40 -2.88 9.30 -15.27
C LYS A 40 -3.19 7.82 -15.51
N ARG A 41 -2.16 6.98 -15.61
CA ARG A 41 -2.34 5.52 -15.77
C ARG A 41 -3.05 4.94 -14.56
N LEU A 42 -2.67 5.37 -13.37
CA LEU A 42 -3.37 5.04 -12.13
C LEU A 42 -4.78 5.61 -12.12
N ALA A 43 -5.08 6.79 -12.66
CA ALA A 43 -6.43 7.33 -12.70
C ALA A 43 -7.34 6.49 -13.62
N VAL A 44 -6.82 6.02 -14.75
CA VAL A 44 -7.53 5.11 -15.68
C VAL A 44 -7.75 3.74 -15.04
N LEU A 45 -6.80 3.24 -14.26
CA LEU A 45 -6.86 1.92 -13.61
C LEU A 45 -7.49 1.95 -12.19
N GLY A 46 -7.57 3.13 -11.57
CA GLY A 46 -7.63 3.35 -10.12
C GLY A 46 -8.91 4.00 -9.62
N GLY A 47 -10.03 3.76 -10.29
CA GLY A 47 -11.32 3.68 -9.59
C GLY A 47 -11.32 2.66 -8.43
N GLY A 48 -10.25 1.87 -8.27
CA GLY A 48 -10.02 0.97 -7.13
C GLY A 48 -8.61 1.09 -6.53
N ARG A 49 -8.45 2.00 -5.56
CA ARG A 49 -7.54 1.94 -4.38
C ARG A 49 -6.03 1.76 -4.65
N ILE A 50 -5.24 2.77 -4.32
CA ILE A 50 -4.53 2.92 -3.03
C ILE A 50 -4.36 4.44 -2.83
N ASP A 51 -5.06 4.98 -1.84
CA ASP A 51 -4.87 6.34 -1.36
C ASP A 51 -3.58 6.33 -0.54
N ILE A 52 -2.44 6.66 -1.16
CA ILE A 52 -1.27 7.11 -0.42
C ILE A 52 -1.50 8.61 -0.24
N SER A 53 -2.22 8.95 0.83
CA SER A 53 -2.67 10.30 1.11
C SER A 53 -1.48 11.25 1.24
N GLU A 54 -1.25 12.10 0.24
CA GLU A 54 -0.79 13.47 0.51
C GLU A 54 -1.99 14.24 1.09
N PRO A 55 -1.86 14.91 2.24
CA PRO A 55 -2.93 15.73 2.79
C PRO A 55 -3.00 17.03 1.98
N SER A 56 -3.74 17.03 0.87
CA SER A 56 -4.12 18.26 0.18
C SER A 56 -5.56 18.62 0.55
N ASP A 57 -5.69 19.63 1.40
CA ASP A 57 -6.93 20.35 1.70
C ASP A 57 -7.56 20.89 0.41
N ALA A 58 -8.47 20.13 -0.18
CA ALA A 58 -9.37 20.63 -1.22
C ALA A 58 -10.73 19.96 -1.03
N ARG A 59 -11.58 20.65 -0.28
CA ARG A 59 -12.96 20.30 -0.03
C ARG A 59 -13.80 20.69 -1.25
N ALA A 60 -14.34 19.71 -1.97
CA ALA A 60 -15.56 19.88 -2.75
C ALA A 60 -16.40 18.59 -2.72
N PRO A 61 -17.75 18.69 -2.67
CA PRO A 61 -18.62 17.59 -2.29
C PRO A 61 -19.24 16.93 -3.53
N GLU A 62 -19.00 15.63 -3.74
CA GLU A 62 -19.80 14.90 -4.71
C GLU A 62 -20.08 13.46 -4.27
N SER A 63 -21.35 13.25 -3.92
CA SER A 63 -22.08 11.98 -3.87
C SER A 63 -21.32 10.77 -3.32
N SER A 64 -21.04 10.80 -2.01
CA SER A 64 -20.81 9.56 -1.28
C SER A 64 -22.11 8.75 -1.28
N LYS A 65 -22.32 7.89 -2.31
CA LYS A 65 -23.18 6.72 -2.16
C LYS A 65 -22.70 6.04 -0.90
N ALA A 66 -23.50 6.10 0.17
CA ALA A 66 -23.12 5.56 1.46
C ALA A 66 -22.69 4.11 1.23
N LYS A 67 -21.37 3.86 1.29
CA LYS A 67 -20.84 2.50 1.21
C LYS A 67 -21.58 1.75 2.30
N ARG A 68 -22.34 0.71 1.92
CA ARG A 68 -22.97 -0.16 2.92
C ARG A 68 -21.88 -0.54 3.90
N LYS A 69 -22.13 -0.32 5.20
CA LYS A 69 -21.24 -0.77 6.25
C LYS A 69 -21.12 -2.29 6.08
N TYR A 70 -19.99 -2.74 5.53
CA TYR A 70 -19.71 -4.16 5.44
C TYR A 70 -19.70 -4.70 6.87
N PRO A 71 -20.36 -5.84 7.15
CA PRO A 71 -20.31 -6.44 8.47
C PRO A 71 -18.84 -6.69 8.82
N GLN A 72 -18.45 -6.30 10.04
CA GLN A 72 -17.08 -6.55 10.49
C GLN A 72 -16.82 -8.05 10.44
N VAL A 73 -15.75 -8.43 9.75
CA VAL A 73 -15.38 -9.82 9.61
C VAL A 73 -14.70 -10.25 10.90
N VAL A 74 -15.44 -10.96 11.74
CA VAL A 74 -14.90 -11.49 13.00
C VAL A 74 -13.84 -12.56 12.67
N PRO A 75 -12.64 -12.50 13.30
CA PRO A 75 -11.63 -13.53 13.12
C PRO A 75 -12.12 -14.87 13.68
N LYS A 76 -12.02 -15.96 12.90
CA LYS A 76 -12.52 -17.28 13.29
C LYS A 76 -11.40 -18.18 13.84
N TYR A 77 -10.15 -17.91 13.43
CA TYR A 77 -8.97 -18.67 13.80
C TYR A 77 -7.88 -17.73 14.33
N SER A 78 -7.11 -18.15 15.32
CA SER A 78 -5.96 -17.43 15.89
C SER A 78 -4.79 -18.38 16.09
N ASN A 79 -3.59 -17.94 15.74
CA ASN A 79 -2.37 -18.65 16.04
C ASN A 79 -1.89 -18.29 17.46
N PRO A 80 -1.82 -19.24 18.41
CA PRO A 80 -1.34 -18.97 19.77
C PRO A 80 0.16 -18.65 19.82
N GLN A 81 0.94 -18.97 18.79
CA GLN A 81 2.38 -18.72 18.76
C GLN A 81 2.75 -17.33 18.23
N THR A 82 1.97 -16.79 17.28
CA THR A 82 2.28 -15.50 16.61
C THR A 82 1.20 -14.45 16.81
N SER A 83 0.09 -14.77 17.49
CA SER A 83 -1.09 -13.91 17.65
C SER A 83 -1.71 -13.43 16.33
N GLU A 84 -1.39 -14.08 15.21
CA GLU A 84 -2.00 -13.80 13.91
C GLU A 84 -3.41 -14.39 13.86
N THR A 85 -4.38 -13.61 13.37
CA THR A 85 -5.77 -14.04 13.28
C THR A 85 -6.23 -14.16 11.82
N TRP A 86 -7.13 -15.11 11.57
CA TRP A 86 -7.70 -15.36 10.25
C TRP A 86 -9.20 -15.58 10.34
N SER A 87 -9.95 -14.88 9.51
CA SER A 87 -11.42 -14.96 9.49
C SER A 87 -11.97 -16.19 8.77
N GLY A 88 -11.11 -17.02 8.20
CA GLY A 88 -11.54 -18.13 7.33
C GLY A 88 -12.01 -17.68 5.95
N ARG A 89 -11.84 -16.40 5.60
CA ARG A 89 -12.16 -15.82 4.29
C ARG A 89 -10.88 -15.39 3.58
N GLY A 90 -10.78 -15.66 2.28
CA GLY A 90 -9.64 -15.26 1.44
C GLY A 90 -8.44 -16.21 1.54
N LYS A 91 -7.24 -15.70 1.22
CA LYS A 91 -6.00 -16.48 1.18
C LYS A 91 -5.68 -17.07 2.56
N VAL A 92 -5.37 -18.37 2.60
CA VAL A 92 -4.96 -19.07 3.82
C VAL A 92 -3.59 -18.54 4.28
N PRO A 93 -3.42 -18.16 5.56
CA PRO A 93 -2.15 -17.73 6.10
C PRO A 93 -1.10 -18.83 6.07
N ARG A 94 0.18 -18.45 6.01
CA ARG A 94 1.30 -19.39 5.96
C ARG A 94 1.34 -20.31 7.18
N TRP A 95 1.12 -19.77 8.38
CA TRP A 95 1.06 -20.56 9.63
C TRP A 95 -0.04 -21.63 9.61
N MET A 96 -1.19 -21.36 8.98
CA MET A 96 -2.28 -22.33 8.90
C MET A 96 -1.99 -23.41 7.87
N ALA A 97 -1.40 -23.05 6.73
CA ALA A 97 -0.94 -24.02 5.75
C ALA A 97 0.17 -24.92 6.32
N ASP A 98 1.09 -24.35 7.10
CA ASP A 98 2.17 -25.10 7.75
C ASP A 98 1.62 -25.99 8.89
N ALA A 99 0.63 -25.53 9.65
CA ALA A 99 -0.06 -26.35 10.64
C ALA A 99 -0.80 -27.54 10.01
N MET A 100 -1.49 -27.32 8.89
CA MET A 100 -2.17 -28.38 8.15
C MET A 100 -1.19 -29.41 7.59
N LYS A 101 -0.03 -28.97 7.09
CA LYS A 101 1.06 -29.86 6.65
C LYS A 101 1.68 -30.65 7.82
N ALA A 102 1.76 -30.04 9.00
CA ALA A 102 2.23 -30.69 10.22
C ALA A 102 1.20 -31.67 10.82
N GLY A 103 0.07 -31.92 10.14
CA GLY A 103 -0.98 -32.84 10.60
C GLY A 103 -1.87 -32.27 11.71
N ARG A 104 -1.77 -30.97 12.01
CA ARG A 104 -2.63 -30.31 13.00
C ARG A 104 -3.98 -29.93 12.39
N ASN A 105 -5.02 -30.03 13.20
CA ASN A 105 -6.38 -29.78 12.76
C ASN A 105 -6.68 -28.27 12.82
N MET A 106 -7.31 -27.73 11.78
CA MET A 106 -7.69 -26.31 11.70
C MET A 106 -8.57 -25.88 12.88
N GLU A 107 -9.38 -26.79 13.43
CA GLU A 107 -10.25 -26.53 14.58
C GLU A 107 -9.48 -26.27 15.89
N GLU A 108 -8.20 -26.65 16.00
CA GLU A 108 -7.35 -26.35 17.15
C GLU A 108 -7.04 -24.85 17.25
N PHE A 109 -6.94 -24.18 16.10
CA PHE A 109 -6.69 -22.74 16.00
C PHE A 109 -7.97 -21.93 16.05
N ARG A 110 -9.14 -22.56 16.21
CA ARG A 110 -10.42 -21.86 16.19
C ARG A 110 -10.60 -21.05 17.46
N ILE A 111 -10.85 -19.75 17.30
CA ILE A 111 -11.24 -18.90 18.40
C ILE A 111 -12.64 -19.37 18.81
N ARG A 112 -12.79 -19.90 20.03
CA ARG A 112 -14.10 -20.17 20.61
C ARG A 112 -14.76 -18.82 20.88
N GLU A 113 -15.55 -18.36 19.92
CA GLU A 113 -16.52 -17.30 20.11
C GLU A 113 -17.39 -17.67 21.32
N ALA A 114 -17.19 -17.02 22.46
CA ALA A 114 -18.31 -16.84 23.38
C ALA A 114 -19.32 -16.01 22.59
N GLY A 115 -20.35 -16.67 22.07
CA GLY A 115 -21.29 -16.07 21.14
C GLY A 115 -21.87 -14.75 21.66
N PRO A 116 -22.28 -13.84 20.77
CA PRO A 116 -22.89 -12.58 21.20
C PRO A 116 -24.11 -12.91 22.06
N LYS A 117 -24.09 -12.48 23.33
CA LYS A 117 -25.27 -12.52 24.19
C LYS A 117 -26.38 -11.77 23.47
N SER A 118 -27.45 -12.49 23.11
CA SER A 118 -28.73 -11.87 22.82
C SER A 118 -29.23 -11.08 24.03
N ALA A 119 -30.07 -10.08 23.78
CA ALA A 119 -30.74 -9.14 24.72
C ALA A 119 -29.93 -7.86 24.97
N LYS A 120 -30.47 -6.64 24.80
CA LYS A 120 -31.85 -6.16 24.95
C LYS A 120 -31.96 -4.83 24.18
N ARG A 121 -32.96 -4.67 23.30
CA ARG A 121 -33.48 -3.34 22.93
C ARG A 121 -34.41 -2.92 24.06
N SER A 122 -34.11 -1.79 24.70
CA SER A 122 -35.05 -1.00 25.49
C SER A 122 -35.39 0.26 24.70
#